data_AF-A0A3B3E077-F1
#
_entry.id   AF-A0A3B3E077-F1
#
_cell.length_a   1.000
_cell.length_b   1.000
_cell.length_c   1.000
_cell.angle_alpha   90.00
_cell.angle_beta   90.00
_cell.angle_gamma   90.00
#
_symmetry.space_group_name_H-M   'P 1'
#
loop_
_entity.id
_entity.type
_entity.pdbx_description
1 polymer ?
#
loop_
_entity_poly.entity_id
_entity_poly.type
_entity_poly.pdbx_seq_one_letter_code
_entity_poly.pdbx_strand_id
1 'polypeptide(L)'
;MVQNMFRTGFVVRAAHTGLTWVITITLFLHDTGETFLTAMWPSQEQVWGPLISSIVLDQEEPEPSHQHVFSEGQPMRAKHCKTCGRCVRRFDHHCPWMENCVGEWNHRWFVVYLLVQLLALLWALHIALSGLSPSDTWQQWLWVNGFLLAALAVVGVFSVVVGLLLGCHLYLVSINSTTWEFMSHHRIQYLKNCREEDSPFDRGVFCNLWDFFCTCRTVMWEQVYQRNTADPV
;
A
#
# COMPACT_ATOMS: atom_id res chain seq x y z
N MET A 1 20.54 -18.58 10.15
CA MET A 1 20.30 -17.14 10.41
C MET A 1 20.44 -16.25 9.18
N VAL A 2 21.15 -16.65 8.11
CA VAL A 2 21.37 -15.81 6.91
C VAL A 2 20.26 -15.94 5.84
N GLN A 3 19.43 -16.98 5.90
CA GLN A 3 18.38 -17.21 4.88
C GLN A 3 17.17 -16.26 5.00
N ASN A 4 16.96 -15.58 6.13
CA ASN A 4 15.86 -14.62 6.31
C ASN A 4 16.21 -13.19 5.88
N MET A 5 17.50 -12.90 5.63
CA MET A 5 17.97 -11.55 5.26
C MET A 5 17.69 -11.21 3.78
N PHE A 6 17.41 -12.23 2.96
CA PHE A 6 17.11 -12.11 1.52
C PHE A 6 15.63 -12.31 1.18
N ARG A 7 14.73 -12.23 2.16
CA ARG A 7 13.31 -12.17 1.84
C ARG A 7 13.06 -10.85 1.12
N THR A 8 12.45 -10.90 -0.06
CA THR A 8 12.24 -9.77 -0.98
C THR A 8 11.76 -8.50 -0.27
N GLY A 9 10.93 -8.66 0.76
CA GLY A 9 10.45 -7.57 1.61
C GLY A 9 11.45 -6.84 2.49
N PHE A 10 12.48 -7.51 3.02
CA PHE A 10 13.52 -6.82 3.79
C PHE A 10 14.34 -5.93 2.87
N VAL A 11 14.72 -6.45 1.71
CA VAL A 11 15.45 -5.69 0.68
C VAL A 11 14.62 -4.54 0.14
N VAL A 12 13.33 -4.77 -0.15
CA VAL A 12 12.43 -3.73 -0.66
C VAL A 12 12.17 -2.63 0.39
N ARG A 13 11.97 -2.98 1.66
CA ARG A 13 11.84 -1.97 2.72
C ARG A 13 13.14 -1.25 3.00
N ALA A 14 14.27 -1.97 3.09
CA ALA A 14 15.57 -1.35 3.27
C ALA A 14 15.95 -0.47 2.08
N ALA A 15 15.53 -0.82 0.86
CA ALA A 15 15.74 -0.02 -0.34
C ALA A 15 14.77 1.16 -0.42
N HIS A 16 13.49 0.99 -0.08
CA HIS A 16 12.52 2.10 -0.07
C HIS A 16 12.84 3.08 1.05
N THR A 17 13.08 2.60 2.27
CA THR A 17 13.59 3.40 3.39
C THR A 17 14.96 3.98 3.04
N GLY A 18 15.89 3.22 2.48
CA GLY A 18 17.18 3.74 2.05
C GLY A 18 17.03 4.84 1.00
N LEU A 19 16.15 4.68 0.02
CA LEU A 19 15.90 5.64 -1.05
C LEU A 19 15.17 6.88 -0.52
N THR A 20 14.14 6.72 0.33
CA THR A 20 13.47 7.88 0.94
C THR A 20 14.40 8.62 1.88
N TRP A 21 15.21 7.92 2.68
CA TRP A 21 16.23 8.54 3.52
C TRP A 21 17.34 9.18 2.71
N VAL A 22 17.82 8.57 1.62
CA VAL A 22 18.84 9.18 0.74
C VAL A 22 18.26 10.39 0.02
N ILE A 23 17.03 10.33 -0.49
CA ILE A 23 16.36 11.49 -1.13
C ILE A 23 16.12 12.58 -0.09
N THR A 24 15.57 12.25 1.08
CA THR A 24 15.36 13.20 2.17
C THR A 24 16.68 13.79 2.64
N ILE A 25 17.72 13.00 2.90
CA ILE A 25 19.06 13.47 3.29
C ILE A 25 19.68 14.31 2.17
N THR A 26 19.54 13.93 0.90
CA THR A 26 20.09 14.71 -0.22
C THR A 26 19.37 16.05 -0.36
N LEU A 27 18.04 16.07 -0.25
CA LEU A 27 17.24 17.30 -0.29
C LEU A 27 17.47 18.17 0.97
N PHE A 28 17.70 17.56 2.13
CA PHE A 28 17.89 18.23 3.41
C PHE A 28 19.32 18.74 3.60
N LEU A 29 20.33 17.99 3.15
CA LEU A 29 21.75 18.39 3.13
C LEU A 29 22.07 19.39 2.01
N HIS A 30 21.24 19.47 0.97
CA HIS A 30 21.36 20.51 -0.05
C HIS A 30 20.72 21.85 0.39
N ASP A 31 19.84 21.86 1.40
CA ASP A 31 19.05 23.05 1.79
C ASP A 31 19.34 23.60 3.20
N THR A 32 20.13 22.93 4.06
CA THR A 32 20.38 23.47 5.40
C THR A 32 21.83 23.36 5.86
N GLY A 33 22.50 24.51 5.84
CA GLY A 33 23.60 24.78 6.76
C GLY A 33 23.10 24.67 8.20
N GLU A 34 23.70 23.72 8.93
CA GLU A 34 23.88 23.66 10.39
C GLU A 34 22.85 24.38 11.28
N THR A 35 21.71 23.76 11.62
CA THR A 35 20.94 24.18 12.82
C THR A 35 19.95 23.16 13.42
N PHE A 36 19.74 21.97 12.84
CA PHE A 36 18.62 21.10 13.26
C PHE A 36 19.00 19.85 14.09
N LEU A 37 20.28 19.50 14.18
CA LEU A 37 20.71 18.19 14.72
C LEU A 37 20.80 18.08 16.25
N THR A 38 20.54 19.14 17.02
CA THR A 38 20.64 19.10 18.49
C THR A 38 19.32 19.21 19.25
N ALA A 39 18.17 19.40 18.58
CA ALA A 39 16.93 19.77 19.25
C ALA A 39 15.89 18.64 19.44
N MET A 40 16.05 17.43 18.88
CA MET A 40 14.91 16.50 18.75
C MET A 40 15.08 15.04 19.21
N TRP A 41 16.16 14.67 19.91
CA TRP A 41 16.32 13.28 20.36
C TRP A 41 16.97 13.11 21.73
N PRO A 42 16.19 13.00 22.83
CA PRO A 42 16.60 12.26 24.00
C PRO A 42 16.24 10.77 23.82
N SER A 43 17.18 9.90 24.20
CA SER A 43 17.13 8.44 24.12
C SER A 43 15.89 7.81 24.77
N GLN A 44 14.99 7.20 23.98
CA GLN A 44 13.95 6.30 24.46
C GLN A 44 14.41 4.84 24.40
N GLU A 45 15.25 4.46 25.36
CA GLU A 45 15.65 3.08 25.58
C GLU A 45 15.48 2.73 27.07
N GLN A 46 14.27 2.94 27.64
CA GLN A 46 14.08 2.66 29.08
C GLN A 46 12.64 2.42 29.60
N VAL A 47 11.61 2.27 28.77
CA VAL A 47 10.21 2.18 29.29
C VAL A 47 9.48 0.84 29.03
N TRP A 48 9.82 0.07 28.01
CA TRP A 48 9.05 -1.15 27.66
C TRP A 48 9.83 -2.47 27.78
N GLY A 49 10.77 -2.52 28.72
CA GLY A 49 11.65 -3.68 28.96
C GLY A 49 11.02 -4.91 29.64
N PRO A 50 10.20 -4.82 30.71
CA PRO A 50 9.91 -6.02 31.51
C PRO A 50 8.47 -6.59 31.44
N LEU A 51 7.57 -6.12 30.57
CA LEU A 51 6.14 -6.53 30.61
C LEU A 51 5.67 -7.47 29.48
N ILE A 52 6.57 -7.95 28.61
CA ILE A 52 6.21 -8.83 27.48
C ILE A 52 6.63 -10.30 27.71
N SER A 53 7.25 -10.64 28.84
CA SER A 53 7.80 -11.99 29.08
C SER A 53 6.86 -12.99 29.77
N SER A 54 5.57 -12.69 29.97
CA SER A 54 4.68 -13.59 30.74
C SER A 54 3.33 -13.95 30.11
N ILE A 55 3.09 -13.71 28.81
CA ILE A 55 1.75 -13.97 28.19
C ILE A 55 1.76 -15.00 27.04
N VAL A 56 2.89 -15.55 26.64
CA VAL A 56 2.91 -16.54 25.55
C VAL A 56 3.53 -17.84 26.05
N LEU A 57 2.76 -18.57 26.86
CA LEU A 57 2.92 -20.00 27.02
C LEU A 57 1.64 -20.68 26.55
N ASP A 58 1.87 -21.65 25.68
CA ASP A 58 0.99 -22.74 25.29
C ASP A 58 -0.09 -22.42 24.25
N GLN A 59 0.29 -22.48 22.97
CA GLN A 59 -0.47 -23.26 21.98
C GLN A 59 0.50 -23.90 20.98
N GLU A 60 0.60 -25.23 21.07
CA GLU A 60 1.13 -26.12 20.03
C GLU A 60 0.38 -25.86 18.71
N GLU A 61 1.09 -25.43 17.65
CA GLU A 61 0.53 -25.41 16.31
C GLU A 61 0.68 -26.81 15.67
N PRO A 62 -0.40 -27.46 15.20
CA PRO A 62 -0.28 -28.67 14.42
C PRO A 62 0.17 -28.33 12.99
N GLU A 63 1.06 -29.16 12.45
CA GLU A 63 1.50 -29.09 11.04
C GLU A 63 0.31 -29.05 10.06
N PRO A 64 0.31 -28.16 9.04
CA PRO A 64 -0.60 -28.30 7.92
C PRO A 64 0.14 -29.01 6.77
N SER A 65 0.14 -30.34 6.82
CA SER A 65 -0.07 -31.10 5.58
C SER A 65 -1.51 -30.88 5.14
N HIS A 66 -1.79 -31.03 3.84
CA HIS A 66 -3.06 -30.73 3.14
C HIS A 66 -3.15 -29.33 2.51
N GLN A 67 -2.36 -29.20 1.44
CA GLN A 67 -2.83 -28.56 0.20
C GLN A 67 -4.24 -29.08 -0.14
N HIS A 68 -5.12 -28.16 -0.55
CA HIS A 68 -6.54 -28.36 -0.90
C HIS A 68 -7.55 -28.31 0.25
N VAL A 69 -7.69 -27.14 0.86
CA VAL A 69 -8.92 -26.76 1.56
C VAL A 69 -9.45 -25.49 0.91
N PHE A 70 -10.28 -25.63 -0.13
CA PHE A 70 -11.37 -24.66 -0.29
C PHE A 70 -12.32 -24.97 0.85
N SER A 71 -12.24 -24.22 1.95
CA SER A 71 -13.04 -24.50 3.14
C SER A 71 -14.49 -24.13 2.85
N GLU A 72 -15.39 -25.11 2.92
CA GLU A 72 -16.77 -24.86 3.31
C GLU A 72 -16.74 -23.90 4.52
N GLY A 73 -17.31 -22.70 4.37
CA GLY A 73 -17.30 -21.65 5.40
C GLY A 73 -16.34 -20.47 5.17
N GLN A 74 -15.65 -20.37 4.03
CA GLN A 74 -14.92 -19.13 3.69
C GLN A 74 -15.91 -17.99 3.40
N PRO A 75 -15.83 -16.85 4.12
CA PRO A 75 -16.72 -15.72 3.87
C PRO A 75 -16.55 -15.18 2.44
N MET A 76 -17.62 -14.67 1.86
CA MET A 76 -17.66 -14.02 0.57
C MET A 76 -16.63 -12.88 0.51
N ARG A 77 -15.96 -12.75 -0.64
CA ARG A 77 -14.83 -11.85 -0.90
C ARG A 77 -13.58 -12.12 -0.05
N ALA A 78 -13.55 -13.14 0.83
CA ALA A 78 -12.31 -13.52 1.51
C ALA A 78 -11.41 -14.34 0.57
N LYS A 79 -10.10 -14.33 0.82
CA LYS A 79 -9.13 -15.20 0.13
C LYS A 79 -8.00 -15.63 1.04
N HIS A 80 -7.57 -16.89 0.94
CA HIS A 80 -6.33 -17.34 1.57
C HIS A 80 -5.10 -16.79 0.82
N CYS A 81 -4.22 -16.11 1.54
CA CYS A 81 -2.92 -15.67 1.03
C CYS A 81 -1.84 -16.66 1.45
N LYS A 82 -1.30 -17.42 0.49
CA LYS A 82 -0.22 -18.39 0.74
C LYS A 82 1.02 -17.71 1.33
N THR A 83 1.37 -16.51 0.87
CA THR A 83 2.54 -15.77 1.35
C THR A 83 2.43 -15.33 2.81
N CYS A 84 1.22 -15.00 3.27
CA CYS A 84 0.96 -14.62 4.66
C CYS A 84 0.48 -15.78 5.55
N GLY A 85 0.20 -16.96 4.98
CA GLY A 85 -0.33 -18.12 5.71
C GLY A 85 -1.71 -17.92 6.34
N ARG A 86 -2.50 -16.92 5.90
CA ARG A 86 -3.79 -16.58 6.54
C ARG A 86 -4.88 -16.17 5.55
N CYS A 87 -6.13 -16.36 5.97
CA CYS A 87 -7.31 -15.88 5.25
C CYS A 87 -7.53 -14.38 5.51
N VAL A 88 -7.81 -13.63 4.45
CA VAL A 88 -8.00 -12.19 4.50
C VAL A 88 -9.40 -11.87 3.97
N ARG A 89 -10.21 -11.18 4.79
CA ARG A 89 -11.55 -10.71 4.39
C ARG A 89 -11.43 -9.59 3.37
N ARG A 90 -12.36 -9.55 2.39
CA ARG A 90 -12.36 -8.62 1.25
C ARG A 90 -10.95 -8.43 0.69
N PHE A 91 -10.32 -9.55 0.32
CA PHE A 91 -8.92 -9.57 -0.10
C PHE A 91 -8.74 -8.75 -1.37
N ASP A 92 -7.79 -7.82 -1.36
CA ASP A 92 -7.42 -7.03 -2.51
C ASP A 92 -6.18 -7.58 -3.19
N HIS A 93 -5.04 -7.53 -2.51
CA HIS A 93 -3.79 -8.13 -2.97
C HIS A 93 -2.83 -8.39 -1.80
N HIS A 94 -1.78 -9.17 -2.05
CA HIS A 94 -0.61 -9.20 -1.18
C HIS A 94 0.37 -8.14 -1.68
N CYS A 95 0.69 -7.15 -0.85
CA CYS A 95 1.57 -6.06 -1.22
C CYS A 95 3.00 -6.36 -0.73
N PRO A 96 3.98 -6.59 -1.62
CA PRO A 96 5.37 -6.80 -1.20
C PRO A 96 5.97 -5.57 -0.54
N TRP A 97 5.53 -4.36 -0.92
CA TRP A 97 6.02 -3.10 -0.36
C TRP A 97 5.70 -2.94 1.13
N MET A 98 4.57 -3.48 1.57
CA MET A 98 4.16 -3.50 2.98
C MET A 98 4.43 -4.86 3.65
N GLU A 99 4.84 -5.87 2.90
CA GLU A 99 4.87 -7.30 3.29
C GLU A 99 3.62 -7.74 4.03
N ASN A 100 2.47 -7.25 3.58
CA ASN A 100 1.20 -7.55 4.22
C ASN A 100 0.11 -7.60 3.15
N CYS A 101 -0.97 -8.32 3.47
CA CYS A 101 -2.15 -8.31 2.63
C CYS A 101 -2.93 -7.01 2.82
N VAL A 102 -3.42 -6.47 1.71
CA VAL A 102 -4.43 -5.42 1.68
C VAL A 102 -5.79 -6.10 1.63
N GLY A 103 -6.66 -5.75 2.56
CA GLY A 103 -8.01 -6.29 2.68
C GLY A 103 -8.89 -5.41 3.55
N GLU A 104 -10.04 -5.93 4.00
CA GLU A 104 -11.13 -5.16 4.62
C GLU A 104 -10.68 -4.12 5.65
N TRP A 105 -9.77 -4.49 6.56
CA TRP A 105 -9.36 -3.65 7.68
C TRP A 105 -8.36 -2.55 7.34
N ASN A 106 -7.50 -2.76 6.34
CA ASN A 106 -6.40 -1.85 6.00
C ASN A 106 -6.46 -1.26 4.59
N HIS A 107 -7.43 -1.64 3.77
CA HIS A 107 -7.55 -1.14 2.39
C HIS A 107 -7.65 0.39 2.35
N ARG A 108 -8.43 1.01 3.24
CA ARG A 108 -8.51 2.48 3.33
C ARG A 108 -7.16 3.13 3.62
N TRP A 109 -6.39 2.54 4.53
CA TRP A 109 -5.09 3.06 4.96
C TRP A 109 -4.06 2.91 3.86
N PHE A 110 -4.17 1.85 3.04
CA PHE A 110 -3.35 1.70 1.85
C PHE A 110 -3.63 2.80 0.81
N VAL A 111 -4.89 3.16 0.56
CA VAL A 111 -5.23 4.26 -0.36
C VAL A 111 -4.73 5.61 0.19
N VAL A 112 -4.89 5.86 1.49
CA VAL A 112 -4.34 7.06 2.15
C VAL A 112 -2.81 7.07 2.07
N TYR A 113 -2.15 5.93 2.26
CA TYR A 113 -0.70 5.79 2.10
C TYR A 113 -0.25 6.17 0.68
N LEU A 114 -0.94 5.70 -0.36
CA LEU A 114 -0.64 6.07 -1.75
C LEU A 114 -0.82 7.56 -2.00
N LEU A 115 -1.87 8.17 -1.44
CA LEU A 115 -2.10 9.61 -1.54
C LEU A 115 -0.97 10.41 -0.87
N VAL A 116 -0.63 10.08 0.37
CA VAL A 116 0.46 10.75 1.11
C VAL A 116 1.79 10.57 0.39
N GLN A 117 2.07 9.37 -0.13
CA GLN A 117 3.27 9.09 -0.92
C GLN A 117 3.34 9.93 -2.19
N LEU A 118 2.23 10.09 -2.90
CA LEU A 118 2.15 10.96 -4.08
C LEU A 118 2.41 12.42 -3.71
N LEU A 119 1.78 12.93 -2.64
CA LEU A 119 1.98 14.30 -2.19
C LEU A 119 3.45 14.57 -1.80
N ALA A 120 4.09 13.62 -1.11
CA ALA A 120 5.52 13.72 -0.77
C ALA A 120 6.42 13.75 -2.02
N LEU A 121 6.11 12.93 -3.03
CA LEU A 121 6.86 12.91 -4.30
C LEU A 121 6.67 14.20 -5.10
N LEU A 122 5.44 14.74 -5.17
CA LEU A 122 5.16 16.02 -5.82
C LEU A 122 5.84 17.20 -5.11
N TRP A 123 5.90 17.16 -3.77
CA TRP A 123 6.63 18.13 -2.98
C TRP A 123 8.15 18.06 -3.25
N ALA A 124 8.72 16.85 -3.27
CA ALA A 124 10.13 16.66 -3.63
C ALA A 124 10.43 17.14 -5.06
N LEU A 125 9.52 16.91 -6.00
CA LEU A 125 9.64 17.42 -7.37
C LEU A 125 9.64 18.96 -7.41
N HIS A 126 8.77 19.60 -6.63
CA HIS A 126 8.72 21.06 -6.52
C HIS A 126 10.03 21.63 -5.96
N ILE A 127 10.56 21.06 -4.88
CA ILE A 127 11.86 21.45 -4.31
C ILE A 127 12.96 21.28 -5.36
N ALA A 128 13.01 20.12 -6.02
CA ALA A 128 14.03 19.84 -7.03
C ALA A 128 13.99 20.83 -8.20
N LEU A 129 12.80 21.24 -8.64
CA LEU A 129 12.64 22.28 -9.66
C LEU A 129 13.11 23.65 -9.17
N SER A 130 12.81 24.00 -7.91
CA SER A 130 13.20 25.29 -7.34
C SER A 130 14.71 25.45 -7.15
N GLY A 131 15.45 24.34 -7.03
CA GLY A 131 16.91 24.34 -6.89
C GLY A 131 17.69 24.46 -8.20
N LEU A 132 17.02 24.56 -9.36
CA LEU A 132 17.71 24.69 -10.65
C LEU A 132 18.37 26.07 -10.76
N SER A 133 19.69 26.08 -10.97
CA SER A 133 20.46 27.32 -11.15
C SER A 133 20.62 27.64 -12.64
N PRO A 134 20.40 28.90 -13.07
CA PRO A 134 20.74 29.32 -14.41
C PRO A 134 22.27 29.30 -14.63
N SER A 135 22.70 29.18 -15.88
CA SER A 135 24.10 29.30 -16.31
C SER A 135 24.18 29.78 -17.75
N ASP A 136 25.28 30.45 -18.11
CA ASP A 136 25.42 31.13 -19.41
C ASP A 136 25.56 30.17 -20.60
N THR A 137 26.06 28.95 -20.36
CA THR A 137 26.23 27.93 -21.41
C THR A 137 25.53 26.62 -21.03
N TRP A 138 25.02 25.89 -22.03
CA TRP A 138 24.33 24.60 -21.82
C TRP A 138 25.22 23.54 -21.15
N GLN A 139 26.52 23.54 -21.45
CA GLN A 139 27.48 22.58 -20.87
C GLN A 139 27.68 22.85 -19.37
N GLN A 140 27.85 24.11 -18.99
CA GLN A 140 27.99 24.51 -17.59
C GLN A 140 26.68 24.34 -16.82
N TRP A 141 25.55 24.64 -17.46
CA TRP A 141 24.22 24.39 -16.88
C TRP A 141 24.00 22.91 -16.56
N LEU A 142 24.34 22.01 -17.49
CA LEU A 142 24.26 20.57 -17.25
C LEU A 142 25.25 20.10 -16.18
N TRP A 143 26.43 20.70 -16.09
CA TRP A 143 27.40 20.35 -15.05
C TRP A 143 26.89 20.74 -13.65
N VAL A 144 26.30 21.92 -13.52
CA VAL A 144 25.76 22.45 -12.25
C VAL A 144 24.47 21.72 -11.85
N ASN A 145 23.58 21.45 -12.81
CA ASN A 145 22.25 20.89 -12.53
C ASN A 145 22.15 19.38 -12.77
N GLY A 146 23.19 18.72 -13.28
CA GLY A 146 23.10 17.34 -13.78
C GLY A 146 22.61 16.34 -12.73
N PHE A 147 23.10 16.46 -11.50
CA PHE A 147 22.64 15.65 -10.38
C PHE A 147 21.16 15.89 -10.05
N LEU A 148 20.75 17.16 -10.04
CA LEU A 148 19.38 17.57 -9.76
C LEU A 148 18.41 17.09 -10.85
N LEU A 149 18.83 17.12 -12.12
CA LEU A 149 18.06 16.59 -13.25
C LEU A 149 17.88 15.07 -13.16
N ALA A 150 18.93 14.34 -12.75
CA ALA A 150 18.83 12.89 -12.52
C ALA A 150 17.85 12.58 -11.36
N ALA A 151 17.95 13.32 -10.25
CA ALA A 151 17.01 13.19 -9.13
C ALA A 151 15.57 13.51 -9.56
N LEU A 152 15.38 14.58 -10.33
CA LEU A 152 14.08 15.00 -10.88
C LEU A 152 13.48 13.92 -11.79
N ALA A 153 14.29 13.30 -12.66
CA ALA A 153 13.84 12.22 -13.53
C ALA A 153 13.37 11.00 -12.70
N VAL A 154 14.13 10.60 -11.69
CA VAL A 154 13.79 9.46 -10.82
C VAL A 154 12.50 9.75 -10.04
N VAL A 155 12.42 10.90 -9.36
CA VAL A 155 11.23 11.32 -8.59
C VAL A 155 10.01 11.44 -9.52
N GLY A 156 10.19 11.98 -10.72
CA GLY A 156 9.15 12.08 -11.74
C GLY A 156 8.57 10.72 -12.14
N VAL A 157 9.44 9.73 -12.44
CA VAL A 157 9.00 8.36 -12.77
C VAL A 157 8.22 7.73 -11.61
N PHE A 158 8.73 7.82 -10.38
CA PHE A 158 8.02 7.30 -9.21
C PHE A 158 6.68 8.01 -8.97
N SER A 159 6.61 9.33 -9.19
CA SER A 159 5.37 10.10 -9.08
C SER A 159 4.31 9.60 -10.05
N VAL A 160 4.69 9.34 -11.30
CA VAL A 160 3.77 8.78 -12.32
C VAL A 160 3.29 7.40 -11.92
N VAL A 161 4.19 6.51 -11.51
CA VAL A 161 3.83 5.13 -11.11
C VAL A 161 2.87 5.13 -9.90
N VAL A 162 3.17 5.91 -8.86
CA VAL A 162 2.31 6.00 -7.67
C VAL A 162 0.98 6.67 -8.02
N GLY A 163 0.99 7.70 -8.87
CA GLY A 163 -0.22 8.36 -9.34
C GLY A 163 -1.16 7.43 -10.12
N LEU A 164 -0.62 6.63 -11.03
CA LEU A 164 -1.39 5.62 -11.76
C LEU A 164 -1.95 4.55 -10.82
N LEU A 165 -1.14 4.05 -9.88
CA LEU A 165 -1.58 3.07 -8.90
C LEU A 165 -2.72 3.62 -8.03
N LEU A 166 -2.58 4.85 -7.53
CA LEU A 166 -3.64 5.54 -6.78
C LEU A 166 -4.91 5.70 -7.62
N GLY A 167 -4.78 6.13 -8.89
CA GLY A 167 -5.90 6.27 -9.81
C GLY A 167 -6.65 4.96 -10.03
N CYS A 168 -5.93 3.86 -10.29
CA CYS A 168 -6.52 2.53 -10.43
C CYS A 168 -7.26 2.09 -9.16
N HIS A 169 -6.65 2.26 -7.98
CA HIS A 169 -7.31 1.89 -6.73
C HIS A 169 -8.55 2.76 -6.44
N LEU A 170 -8.50 4.07 -6.71
CA LEU A 170 -9.67 4.94 -6.57
C LEU A 170 -10.80 4.54 -7.53
N TYR A 171 -10.46 4.17 -8.77
CA TYR A 171 -11.43 3.62 -9.72
C TYR A 171 -12.08 2.34 -9.17
N LEU A 172 -11.28 1.36 -8.72
CA LEU A 172 -11.81 0.11 -8.14
C LEU A 172 -12.70 0.36 -6.91
N VAL A 173 -12.30 1.30 -6.04
CA VAL A 173 -13.13 1.72 -4.89
C VAL A 173 -14.44 2.34 -5.36
N SER A 174 -14.43 3.14 -6.43
CA SER A 174 -15.62 3.82 -6.96
C SER A 174 -16.67 2.86 -7.50
N ILE A 175 -16.29 1.64 -7.92
CA ILE A 175 -17.19 0.56 -8.36
C ILE A 175 -17.31 -0.58 -7.33
N ASN A 176 -16.84 -0.36 -6.10
CA ASN A 176 -16.80 -1.34 -5.01
C ASN A 176 -16.20 -2.71 -5.40
N SER A 177 -15.18 -2.70 -6.24
CA SER A 177 -14.42 -3.89 -6.64
C SER A 177 -13.07 -3.91 -5.96
N THR A 178 -12.52 -5.10 -5.75
CA THR A 178 -11.12 -5.28 -5.34
C THR A 178 -10.27 -5.60 -6.56
N THR A 179 -8.97 -5.35 -6.46
CA THR A 179 -7.98 -5.73 -7.49
C THR A 179 -8.06 -7.23 -7.80
N TRP A 180 -8.25 -8.07 -6.77
CA TRP A 180 -8.46 -9.50 -6.94
C TRP A 180 -9.70 -9.82 -7.77
N GLU A 181 -10.84 -9.19 -7.46
CA GLU A 181 -12.09 -9.39 -8.20
C GLU A 181 -11.96 -8.97 -9.65
N PHE A 182 -11.34 -7.82 -9.90
CA PHE A 182 -11.08 -7.31 -11.25
C PHE A 182 -10.15 -8.25 -12.05
N MET A 183 -9.00 -8.63 -11.49
CA MET A 183 -8.00 -9.45 -12.20
C MET A 183 -8.38 -10.93 -12.33
N SER A 184 -9.29 -11.41 -11.48
CA SER A 184 -9.58 -12.84 -11.31
C SER A 184 -11.04 -13.17 -11.48
N HIS A 185 -11.79 -12.31 -12.17
CA HIS A 185 -13.24 -12.42 -12.37
C HIS A 185 -13.68 -13.85 -12.72
N HIS A 186 -13.06 -14.47 -13.72
CA HIS A 186 -13.36 -15.83 -14.19
C HIS A 186 -13.16 -16.94 -13.13
N ARG A 187 -12.32 -16.70 -12.12
CA ARG A 187 -12.03 -17.67 -11.03
C ARG A 187 -13.03 -17.58 -9.89
N ILE A 188 -13.85 -16.52 -9.84
CA ILE A 188 -14.72 -16.22 -8.70
C ILE A 188 -16.14 -16.65 -9.04
N GLN A 189 -16.66 -17.62 -8.29
CA GLN A 189 -17.95 -18.25 -8.60
C GLN A 189 -19.13 -17.26 -8.61
N TYR A 190 -19.21 -16.35 -7.64
CA TYR A 190 -20.32 -15.38 -7.53
C TYR A 190 -20.29 -14.26 -8.58
N LEU A 191 -19.18 -14.13 -9.33
CA LEU A 191 -19.03 -13.15 -10.41
C LEU A 191 -19.28 -13.74 -11.81
N LYS A 192 -19.36 -15.07 -11.96
CA LYS A 192 -19.53 -15.71 -13.28
C LYS A 192 -20.78 -15.27 -14.03
N ASN A 193 -21.82 -14.88 -13.30
CA ASN A 193 -23.10 -14.45 -13.87
C ASN A 193 -23.22 -12.92 -13.99
N CYS A 194 -22.19 -12.18 -13.56
CA CYS A 194 -22.11 -10.73 -13.69
C CYS A 194 -21.36 -10.37 -14.98
N ARG A 195 -21.71 -9.24 -15.61
CA ARG A 195 -20.87 -8.68 -16.68
C ARG A 195 -19.56 -8.23 -16.05
N GLU A 196 -18.44 -8.31 -16.78
CA GLU A 196 -17.11 -7.94 -16.24
C GLU A 196 -17.04 -6.49 -15.71
N GLU A 197 -17.92 -5.62 -16.22
CA GLU A 197 -18.03 -4.21 -15.84
C GLU A 197 -18.94 -3.99 -14.61
N ASP A 198 -19.80 -4.94 -14.27
CA ASP A 198 -20.86 -4.78 -13.27
C ASP A 198 -20.50 -5.49 -11.96
N SER A 199 -20.05 -4.71 -10.98
CA SER A 199 -19.85 -5.22 -9.62
C SER A 199 -21.19 -5.38 -8.90
N PRO A 200 -21.54 -6.58 -8.37
CA PRO A 200 -22.79 -6.77 -7.63
C PRO A 200 -22.83 -6.01 -6.29
N PHE A 201 -21.72 -5.38 -5.90
CA PHE A 201 -21.60 -4.58 -4.69
C PHE A 201 -21.62 -3.07 -4.95
N ASP A 202 -21.69 -2.65 -6.21
CA ASP A 202 -21.75 -1.25 -6.60
C ASP A 202 -23.10 -0.63 -6.17
N ARG A 203 -23.05 0.54 -5.51
CA ARG A 203 -24.22 1.36 -5.15
C ARG A 203 -24.11 2.79 -5.67
N GLY A 204 -23.26 3.02 -6.67
CA GLY A 204 -22.90 4.33 -7.21
C GLY A 204 -21.66 4.93 -6.54
N VAL A 205 -20.94 5.74 -7.32
CA VAL A 205 -19.63 6.32 -6.97
C VAL A 205 -19.62 6.97 -5.59
N PHE A 206 -20.57 7.87 -5.30
CA PHE A 206 -20.59 8.59 -4.03
C PHE A 206 -20.84 7.67 -2.83
N CYS A 207 -21.80 6.74 -2.95
CA CYS A 207 -22.11 5.77 -1.91
C CYS A 207 -20.92 4.85 -1.63
N ASN A 208 -20.24 4.38 -2.68
CA ASN A 208 -19.09 3.50 -2.55
C ASN A 208 -17.90 4.20 -1.88
N LEU A 209 -17.59 5.42 -2.29
CA LEU A 209 -16.52 6.22 -1.68
C LEU A 209 -16.83 6.52 -0.21
N TRP A 210 -18.06 6.93 0.10
CA TRP A 210 -18.49 7.20 1.47
C TRP A 210 -18.41 5.94 2.34
N ASP A 211 -18.95 4.82 1.87
CA ASP A 211 -18.88 3.55 2.59
C ASP A 211 -17.42 3.11 2.82
N PHE A 212 -16.54 3.31 1.84
CA PHE A 212 -15.14 2.90 1.94
C PHE A 212 -14.31 3.76 2.90
N PHE A 213 -14.43 5.09 2.84
CA PHE A 213 -13.61 6.00 3.64
C PHE A 213 -14.21 6.31 5.01
N CYS A 214 -15.54 6.42 5.10
CA CYS A 214 -16.21 6.92 6.30
C CYS A 214 -16.78 5.80 7.19
N THR A 215 -16.97 4.58 6.66
CA THR A 215 -17.51 3.49 7.48
C THR A 215 -16.40 2.65 8.12
N CYS A 216 -16.37 2.60 9.45
CA CYS A 216 -15.42 1.80 10.23
C CYS A 216 -16.05 0.50 10.77
N ARG A 217 -16.71 -0.29 9.92
CA ARG A 217 -17.31 -1.58 10.32
C ARG A 217 -16.99 -2.70 9.34
N THR A 218 -16.92 -3.92 9.84
CA THR A 218 -16.93 -5.11 8.99
C THR A 218 -18.27 -5.26 8.31
N VAL A 219 -18.27 -5.62 7.04
CA VAL A 219 -19.48 -5.86 6.27
C VAL A 219 -19.67 -7.35 6.08
N MET A 220 -20.90 -7.82 6.28
CA MET A 220 -21.31 -9.19 5.93
C MET A 220 -21.68 -9.21 4.44
N TRP A 221 -20.69 -9.48 3.60
CA TRP A 221 -20.80 -9.37 2.15
C TRP A 221 -21.85 -10.31 1.55
N GLU A 222 -22.12 -11.44 2.19
CA GLU A 222 -23.17 -12.40 1.83
C GLU A 222 -24.55 -11.75 1.88
N GLN A 223 -24.84 -10.99 2.93
CA GLN A 223 -26.13 -10.30 3.08
C GLN A 223 -26.28 -9.17 2.06
N VAL A 224 -25.18 -8.47 1.76
CA VAL A 224 -25.17 -7.41 0.73
C VAL A 224 -25.42 -8.02 -0.64
N TYR A 225 -24.74 -9.12 -0.98
CA TYR A 225 -24.92 -9.82 -2.24
C TYR A 225 -26.36 -10.33 -2.39
N GLN A 226 -26.87 -11.05 -1.40
CA GLN A 226 -28.24 -11.59 -1.42
C GLN A 226 -29.28 -10.49 -1.62
N ARG A 227 -29.15 -9.38 -0.89
CA ARG A 227 -30.04 -8.21 -1.04
C ARG A 227 -30.00 -7.65 -2.46
N ASN A 228 -28.80 -7.40 -2.98
CA ASN A 228 -28.61 -6.79 -4.30
C ASN A 228 -29.02 -7.72 -5.45
N THR A 229 -28.95 -9.05 -5.26
CA THR A 229 -29.44 -10.02 -6.26
C THR A 229 -30.93 -10.29 -6.18
N ALA A 230 -31.57 -10.04 -5.02
CA ALA A 230 -33.00 -10.27 -4.82
C ALA A 230 -33.86 -9.11 -5.36
N ASP A 231 -33.35 -7.88 -5.29
CA ASP A 231 -33.98 -6.68 -5.83
C ASP A 231 -33.16 -6.14 -7.03
N PRO A 232 -33.30 -6.71 -8.24
CA PRO A 232 -32.64 -6.15 -9.42
C PRO A 232 -33.23 -4.76 -9.72
N VAL A 233 -32.39 -3.73 -9.63
CA VAL A 233 -32.70 -2.34 -10.03
C VAL A 233 -32.96 -2.27 -11.53
#